data_AF-A0A1H1IBW4-F1
#
_entry.id   AF-A0A1H1IBW4-F1
#
_cell.length_a   1.000
_cell.length_b   1.000
_cell.length_c   1.000
_cell.angle_alpha   90.00
_cell.angle_beta   90.00
_cell.angle_gamma   90.00
#
_symmetry.space_group_name_H-M   'P 1'
#
loop_
_entity.id
_entity.type
_entity.pdbx_description
1 polymer ?
#
loop_
_entity_poly.entity_id
_entity_poly.type
_entity_poly.pdbx_seq_one_letter_code
_entity_poly.pdbx_strand_id
1 'polypeptide(L)'
;MSEPLRSSVGDAVAELSRSLATFVGIVWLCFVVSLVVVRALQATVTDVSVPSEPIWIVVFAVAIVAAGVLSEGGYERFGADPSAGWTFAWLAIFFVPFAFAPLRIAIGLVVANGPLFDALFVLGATLGAGWLAFYGGLERLALEPADFVRVIAYAVALGIVPAAAFLLVDAAWLTAGVGAAVATVVQIGACWLAFTPRTL
;
A
#
# COMPACT_ATOMS: atom_id res chain seq x y z
N MET A 1 7.34 17.03 44.82
CA MET A 1 8.16 16.33 43.81
C MET A 1 7.63 16.77 42.47
N SER A 2 8.37 17.60 41.76
CA SER A 2 7.99 18.11 40.45
C SER A 2 8.30 17.03 39.42
N GLU A 3 7.28 16.38 38.87
CA GLU A 3 7.46 15.59 37.66
C GLU A 3 8.10 16.48 36.59
N PRO A 4 9.19 16.03 35.93
CA PRO A 4 9.88 16.86 34.96
C PRO A 4 8.96 17.06 33.76
N LEU A 5 8.47 18.28 33.54
CA LEU A 5 7.60 18.71 32.42
C LEU A 5 8.00 18.15 31.04
N ARG A 6 9.28 17.78 30.85
CA ARG A 6 9.78 17.11 29.64
C ARG A 6 9.25 15.69 29.42
N SER A 7 8.97 14.91 30.46
CA SER A 7 8.36 13.57 30.29
C SER A 7 6.93 13.69 29.78
N SER A 8 6.14 14.60 30.37
CA SER A 8 4.75 14.86 29.97
C SER A 8 4.60 15.33 28.52
N VAL A 9 5.51 16.17 28.01
CA VAL A 9 5.47 16.62 26.61
C VAL A 9 5.86 15.50 25.64
N GLY A 10 6.86 14.68 26.00
CA GLY A 10 7.29 13.55 25.17
C GLY A 10 6.18 12.51 24.97
N ASP A 11 5.49 12.17 26.05
CA ASP A 11 4.39 11.19 26.03
C ASP A 11 3.20 11.71 25.22
N ALA A 12 2.84 13.00 25.38
CA ALA A 12 1.76 13.62 24.61
C ALA A 12 2.05 13.66 23.10
N VAL A 13 3.30 13.93 22.71
CA VAL A 13 3.71 13.94 21.29
C VAL A 13 3.70 12.53 20.71
N ALA A 14 4.18 11.54 21.45
CA ALA A 14 4.15 10.14 21.01
C ALA A 14 2.71 9.65 20.80
N GLU A 15 1.81 9.97 21.72
CA GLU A 15 0.39 9.60 21.63
C GLU A 15 -0.31 10.30 20.45
N LEU A 16 -0.05 11.59 20.26
CA LEU A 16 -0.56 12.32 19.10
C LEU A 16 -0.05 11.72 17.78
N SER A 17 1.24 11.39 17.69
CA SER A 17 1.84 10.79 16.50
C SER A 17 1.21 9.42 16.19
N ARG A 18 0.98 8.60 17.22
CA ARG A 18 0.32 7.31 17.09
C ARG A 18 -1.10 7.48 16.57
N SER A 19 -1.88 8.33 17.22
CA SER A 19 -3.27 8.63 16.84
C SER A 19 -3.37 9.15 15.41
N LEU A 20 -2.46 10.05 15.02
CA LEU A 20 -2.38 10.56 13.66
C LEU A 20 -2.09 9.45 12.64
N ALA A 21 -1.13 8.58 12.92
CA ALA A 21 -0.78 7.49 12.02
C ALA A 21 -1.94 6.49 11.86
N THR A 22 -2.63 6.15 12.95
CA THR A 22 -3.84 5.34 12.94
C THR A 22 -4.95 5.98 12.12
N PHE A 23 -5.20 7.27 12.33
CA PHE A 23 -6.19 8.04 11.59
C PHE A 23 -5.90 8.05 10.09
N VAL A 24 -4.66 8.39 9.70
CA VAL A 24 -4.21 8.38 8.29
C VAL A 24 -4.40 7.00 7.69
N GLY A 25 -4.04 5.95 8.43
CA GLY A 25 -4.21 4.57 8.01
C GLY A 25 -5.68 4.19 7.75
N ILE A 26 -6.59 4.57 8.64
CA ILE A 26 -8.01 4.27 8.46
C ILE A 26 -8.61 5.09 7.32
N VAL A 27 -8.28 6.39 7.22
CA VAL A 27 -8.71 7.24 6.10
C VAL A 27 -8.28 6.61 4.78
N TRP A 28 -7.04 6.14 4.70
CA TRP A 28 -6.52 5.44 3.51
C TRP A 28 -7.32 4.16 3.22
N LEU A 29 -7.52 3.29 4.22
CA LEU A 29 -8.29 2.06 4.05
C LEU A 29 -9.72 2.35 3.56
N CYS A 30 -10.41 3.29 4.20
CA CYS A 30 -11.76 3.70 3.81
C CYS A 30 -11.79 4.26 2.39
N PHE A 31 -10.83 5.12 2.03
CA PHE A 31 -10.70 5.64 0.66
C PHE A 31 -10.54 4.52 -0.37
N VAL A 32 -9.65 3.56 -0.11
CA VAL A 32 -9.40 2.43 -1.02
C VAL A 32 -10.63 1.52 -1.14
N VAL A 33 -11.31 1.23 -0.03
CA VAL A 33 -12.58 0.47 -0.04
C VAL A 33 -13.65 1.20 -0.85
N SER A 34 -13.84 2.50 -0.63
CA SER A 34 -14.78 3.31 -1.40
C SER A 34 -14.44 3.29 -2.89
N LEU A 35 -13.15 3.39 -3.23
CA LEU A 35 -12.69 3.34 -4.62
C LEU A 35 -13.03 1.98 -5.25
N VAL A 36 -12.77 0.86 -4.57
CA VAL A 36 -13.15 -0.47 -5.05
C VAL A 36 -14.66 -0.59 -5.26
N VAL A 37 -15.48 -0.13 -4.31
CA VAL A 37 -16.95 -0.16 -4.41
C VAL A 37 -17.42 0.67 -5.62
N VAL A 38 -16.92 1.89 -5.78
CA VAL A 38 -17.27 2.75 -6.92
C VAL A 38 -16.86 2.11 -8.25
N ARG A 39 -15.66 1.53 -8.34
CA ARG A 39 -15.21 0.86 -9.57
C ARG A 39 -15.99 -0.41 -9.86
N ALA A 40 -16.39 -1.16 -8.85
CA ALA A 40 -17.23 -2.34 -9.01
C ALA A 40 -18.63 -1.96 -9.50
N LEU A 41 -19.21 -0.88 -8.98
CA LEU A 41 -20.49 -0.35 -9.47
C LEU A 41 -20.40 0.13 -10.93
N GLN A 42 -19.37 0.89 -11.27
CA GLN A 42 -19.14 1.34 -12.66
C GLN A 42 -18.89 0.19 -13.64
N ALA A 43 -18.33 -0.92 -13.17
CA ALA A 43 -18.11 -2.12 -13.98
C ALA A 43 -19.40 -2.93 -14.24
N THR A 44 -20.43 -2.76 -13.40
CA THR A 44 -21.65 -3.59 -13.41
C THR A 44 -22.89 -2.83 -13.85
N VAL A 45 -22.92 -1.51 -13.68
CA VAL A 45 -24.08 -0.65 -13.95
C VAL A 45 -23.67 0.50 -14.87
N THR A 46 -24.34 0.62 -16.00
CA THR A 46 -24.19 1.75 -16.93
C THR A 46 -24.74 3.03 -16.29
N ASP A 47 -24.02 4.15 -16.42
CA ASP A 47 -24.42 5.50 -15.98
C ASP A 47 -24.49 5.77 -14.45
N VAL A 48 -23.71 5.04 -13.64
CA VAL A 48 -23.55 5.39 -12.22
C VAL A 48 -22.57 6.56 -12.06
N SER A 49 -23.10 7.72 -11.68
CA SER A 49 -22.32 8.83 -11.14
C SER A 49 -22.44 8.84 -9.61
N VAL A 50 -21.31 8.69 -8.91
CA VAL A 50 -21.26 8.75 -7.44
C VAL A 50 -20.65 10.10 -7.05
N PRO A 51 -21.40 10.97 -6.34
CA PRO A 51 -20.86 12.23 -5.83
C PRO A 51 -19.72 11.97 -4.84
N SER A 52 -18.65 12.76 -4.92
CA SER A 52 -17.42 12.52 -4.16
C SER A 52 -17.48 13.07 -2.73
N GLU A 53 -18.23 14.14 -2.53
CA GLU A 53 -18.38 14.88 -1.29
C GLU A 53 -18.98 14.02 -0.15
N PRO A 54 -20.11 13.30 -0.34
CA PRO A 54 -20.65 12.44 0.71
C PRO A 54 -19.74 11.27 1.05
N ILE A 55 -18.94 10.76 0.09
CA ILE A 55 -17.96 9.70 0.36
C ILE A 55 -16.94 10.19 1.38
N TRP A 56 -16.36 11.38 1.17
CA TRP A 56 -15.35 11.91 2.08
C TRP A 56 -15.91 12.16 3.49
N ILE A 57 -17.13 12.66 3.61
CA ILE A 57 -17.78 12.85 4.91
C ILE A 57 -17.89 11.51 5.66
N VAL A 58 -18.34 10.46 4.96
CA VAL A 58 -18.45 9.11 5.55
C VAL A 58 -17.07 8.55 5.91
N VAL A 59 -16.09 8.70 5.03
CA VAL A 59 -14.69 8.26 5.26
C VAL A 59 -14.14 8.91 6.53
N PHE A 60 -14.27 10.23 6.69
CA PHE A 60 -13.78 10.93 7.87
C PHE A 60 -14.54 10.53 9.13
N ALA A 61 -15.87 10.41 9.06
CA ALA A 61 -16.68 9.98 10.21
C ALA A 61 -16.29 8.57 10.68
N VAL A 62 -16.14 7.61 9.76
CA VAL A 62 -15.71 6.25 10.05
C VAL A 62 -14.29 6.24 10.61
N ALA A 63 -13.38 7.04 10.05
CA ALA A 63 -12.01 7.13 10.53
C ALA A 63 -11.91 7.66 11.97
N ILE A 64 -12.70 8.68 12.32
CA ILE A 64 -12.76 9.22 13.68
C ILE A 64 -13.27 8.16 14.65
N VAL A 65 -14.39 7.50 14.32
CA VAL A 65 -14.99 6.47 15.19
C VAL A 65 -14.04 5.28 15.37
N ALA A 66 -13.45 4.79 14.28
CA ALA A 66 -12.52 3.67 14.32
C ALA A 66 -11.24 4.01 15.08
N ALA A 67 -10.70 5.23 14.92
CA ALA A 67 -9.55 5.70 15.70
C ALA A 67 -9.89 5.75 17.20
N GLY A 68 -11.09 6.24 17.57
CA GLY A 68 -11.58 6.23 18.95
C GLY A 68 -11.68 4.81 19.53
N VAL A 69 -12.29 3.88 18.80
CA VAL A 69 -12.40 2.47 19.21
C VAL A 69 -11.03 1.83 19.38
N LEU A 70 -10.08 2.13 18.49
CA LEU A 70 -8.71 1.62 18.61
C LEU A 70 -7.97 2.22 19.82
N SER A 71 -8.18 3.50 20.13
CA SER A 71 -7.58 4.13 21.33
C SER A 71 -8.16 3.61 22.64
N GLU A 72 -9.42 3.15 22.66
CA GLU A 72 -10.08 2.60 23.85
C GLU A 72 -9.79 1.09 24.07
N GLY A 73 -8.58 0.65 23.73
CA GLY A 73 -8.16 -0.75 23.90
C GLY A 73 -8.54 -1.68 22.72
N GLY A 74 -8.93 -1.09 21.58
CA GLY A 74 -9.27 -1.86 20.38
C GLY A 74 -8.07 -2.64 19.84
N TYR A 75 -6.86 -2.09 19.94
CA TYR A 75 -5.63 -2.77 19.50
C TYR A 75 -5.40 -4.10 20.24
N GLU A 76 -5.52 -4.10 21.57
CA GLU A 76 -5.40 -5.32 22.38
C GLU A 76 -6.49 -6.32 22.03
N ARG A 77 -7.72 -5.85 21.81
CA ARG A 77 -8.86 -6.69 21.43
C ARG A 77 -8.65 -7.38 20.07
N PHE A 78 -7.98 -6.72 19.13
CA PHE A 78 -7.69 -7.25 17.81
C PHE A 78 -6.32 -7.94 17.71
N GLY A 79 -5.53 -7.96 18.78
CA GLY A 79 -4.16 -8.47 18.79
C GLY A 79 -3.24 -7.73 17.82
N ALA A 80 -3.54 -6.46 17.52
CA ALA A 80 -2.80 -5.63 16.59
C ALA A 80 -1.77 -4.78 17.34
N ASP A 81 -0.55 -4.65 16.80
CA ASP A 81 0.48 -3.82 17.42
C ASP A 81 0.08 -2.33 17.35
N PRO A 82 -0.17 -1.68 18.51
CA PRO A 82 -0.63 -0.30 18.50
C PRO A 82 0.46 0.67 18.02
N SER A 83 1.74 0.31 18.04
CA SER A 83 2.87 1.16 17.59
C SER A 83 3.08 1.16 16.07
N ALA A 84 2.46 0.23 15.35
CA ALA A 84 2.74 -0.02 13.93
C ALA A 84 2.07 0.96 12.95
N GLY A 85 1.33 1.97 13.44
CA GLY A 85 0.53 2.89 12.60
C GLY A 85 1.35 3.59 11.51
N TRP A 86 2.56 4.08 11.83
CA TRP A 86 3.40 4.74 10.83
C TRP A 86 3.98 3.75 9.81
N THR A 87 4.42 2.59 10.28
CA THR A 87 4.90 1.50 9.41
C THR A 87 3.81 1.08 8.43
N PHE A 88 2.57 0.94 8.92
CA PHE A 88 1.41 0.67 8.08
C PHE A 88 1.20 1.75 7.02
N ALA A 89 1.16 3.04 7.40
CA ALA A 89 0.93 4.13 6.47
C ALA A 89 1.99 4.16 5.36
N TRP A 90 3.26 4.00 5.71
CA TRP A 90 4.35 3.93 4.73
C TRP A 90 4.26 2.71 3.81
N LEU A 91 3.98 1.53 4.38
CA LEU A 91 3.82 0.30 3.60
C LEU A 91 2.62 0.37 2.65
N ALA A 92 1.46 0.82 3.15
CA ALA A 92 0.20 0.80 2.42
C ALA A 92 0.13 1.85 1.30
N ILE A 93 0.67 3.06 1.56
CA ILE A 93 0.57 4.19 0.62
C ILE A 93 1.72 4.17 -0.38
N PHE A 94 2.93 3.84 0.07
CA PHE A 94 4.14 3.97 -0.74
C PHE A 94 4.79 2.62 -1.02
N PHE A 95 5.33 1.95 0.00
CA PHE A 95 6.31 0.90 -0.24
C PHE A 95 5.74 -0.32 -0.96
N VAL A 96 4.63 -0.89 -0.50
CA VAL A 96 4.03 -2.07 -1.13
C VAL A 96 3.51 -1.74 -2.54
N PRO A 97 2.69 -0.68 -2.75
CA PRO A 97 2.23 -0.34 -4.09
C PRO A 97 3.37 -0.12 -5.09
N PHE A 98 4.44 0.58 -4.70
CA PHE A 98 5.57 0.86 -5.60
C PHE A 98 6.48 -0.35 -5.80
N ALA A 99 6.75 -1.13 -4.75
CA ALA A 99 7.59 -2.33 -4.84
C ALA A 99 6.99 -3.39 -5.77
N PHE A 100 5.66 -3.46 -5.85
CA PHE A 100 4.92 -4.40 -6.69
C PHE A 100 4.29 -3.75 -7.94
N ALA A 101 4.72 -2.54 -8.30
CA ALA A 101 4.22 -1.85 -9.49
C ALA A 101 4.46 -2.63 -10.80
N PRO A 102 5.64 -3.28 -11.03
CA PRO A 102 5.82 -4.13 -12.21
C PRO A 102 4.81 -5.28 -12.27
N LEU A 103 4.47 -5.92 -11.15
CA LEU A 103 3.42 -6.95 -11.11
C LEU A 103 2.05 -6.38 -11.48
N ARG A 104 1.70 -5.20 -10.96
CA ARG A 104 0.45 -4.51 -11.34
C ARG A 104 0.40 -4.26 -12.85
N ILE A 105 1.50 -3.76 -13.44
CA ILE A 105 1.60 -3.54 -14.89
C ILE A 105 1.41 -4.85 -15.65
N ALA A 106 2.10 -5.92 -15.22
CA ALA A 106 2.04 -7.22 -15.89
C ALA A 106 0.60 -7.74 -15.98
N ILE A 107 -0.13 -7.70 -14.88
CA ILE A 107 -1.51 -8.16 -14.83
C ILE A 107 -2.44 -7.19 -15.57
N GLY A 108 -2.23 -5.88 -15.42
CA GLY A 108 -3.03 -4.84 -16.07
C GLY A 108 -3.00 -4.91 -17.60
N LEU A 109 -1.91 -5.42 -18.19
CA LEU A 109 -1.81 -5.65 -19.64
C LEU A 109 -2.69 -6.82 -20.13
N VAL A 110 -3.12 -7.72 -19.24
CA VAL A 110 -3.87 -8.93 -19.60
C VAL A 110 -5.33 -8.87 -19.14
N VAL A 111 -5.66 -8.02 -18.17
CA VAL A 111 -7.01 -7.89 -17.62
C VAL A 111 -7.84 -6.89 -18.43
N ALA A 112 -9.09 -7.27 -18.75
CA ALA A 112 -10.01 -6.44 -19.53
C ALA A 112 -10.54 -5.20 -18.79
N ASN A 113 -10.65 -5.24 -17.45
CA ASN A 113 -11.14 -4.13 -16.62
C ASN A 113 -10.02 -3.53 -15.76
N GLY A 114 -9.16 -2.73 -16.40
CA GLY A 114 -8.02 -2.06 -15.76
C GLY A 114 -8.38 -1.24 -14.51
N PRO A 115 -9.39 -0.34 -14.55
CA PRO A 115 -9.71 0.51 -13.40
C PRO A 115 -10.15 -0.26 -12.14
N LEU A 116 -10.92 -1.34 -12.30
CA LEU A 116 -11.31 -2.19 -11.17
C LEU A 116 -10.13 -2.99 -10.64
N PHE A 117 -9.31 -3.55 -11.53
CA PHE A 117 -8.10 -4.27 -11.15
C PHE A 117 -7.14 -3.39 -10.35
N ASP A 118 -6.92 -2.15 -10.80
CA ASP A 118 -6.09 -1.17 -10.12
C ASP A 118 -6.57 -0.88 -8.70
N ALA A 119 -7.89 -0.77 -8.52
CA ALA A 119 -8.50 -0.58 -7.21
C ALA A 119 -8.27 -1.79 -6.29
N LEU A 120 -8.49 -3.00 -6.81
CA LEU A 120 -8.29 -4.26 -6.09
C LEU A 120 -6.82 -4.49 -5.74
N PHE A 121 -5.90 -4.10 -6.62
CA PHE A 121 -4.46 -4.16 -6.35
C PHE A 121 -4.10 -3.26 -5.16
N VAL A 122 -4.57 -2.01 -5.14
CA VAL A 122 -4.30 -1.09 -4.02
C VAL A 122 -4.94 -1.60 -2.73
N LEU A 123 -6.14 -2.21 -2.80
CA LEU A 123 -6.76 -2.85 -1.64
C LEU A 123 -5.92 -4.03 -1.14
N GLY A 124 -5.48 -4.92 -2.02
CA GLY A 124 -4.61 -6.04 -1.67
C GLY A 124 -3.29 -5.58 -1.06
N ALA A 125 -2.66 -4.55 -1.62
CA ALA A 125 -1.46 -3.93 -1.08
C ALA A 125 -1.70 -3.32 0.31
N THR A 126 -2.84 -2.67 0.52
CA THR A 126 -3.23 -2.08 1.81
C THR A 126 -3.47 -3.17 2.86
N LEU A 127 -4.19 -4.23 2.53
CA LEU A 127 -4.42 -5.36 3.44
C LEU A 127 -3.12 -6.10 3.75
N GLY A 128 -2.27 -6.32 2.75
CA GLY A 128 -0.94 -6.90 2.91
C GLY A 128 -0.05 -6.05 3.82
N ALA A 129 -0.03 -4.73 3.63
CA ALA A 129 0.65 -3.79 4.50
C ALA A 129 0.11 -3.83 5.94
N GLY A 130 -1.20 -3.99 6.11
CA GLY A 130 -1.84 -4.16 7.41
C GLY A 130 -1.36 -5.42 8.13
N TRP A 131 -1.30 -6.55 7.43
CA TRP A 131 -0.74 -7.79 7.97
C TRP A 131 0.75 -7.67 8.30
N LEU A 132 1.53 -7.05 7.42
CA LEU A 132 2.96 -6.81 7.62
C LEU A 132 3.24 -5.96 8.86
N ALA A 133 2.49 -4.86 9.01
CA ALA A 133 2.70 -3.89 10.09
C ALA A 133 2.09 -4.33 11.42
N PHE A 134 0.82 -4.72 11.45
CA PHE A 134 0.08 -4.91 12.71
C PHE A 134 0.13 -6.34 13.27
N TYR A 135 0.42 -7.34 12.43
CA TYR A 135 0.31 -8.76 12.78
C TYR A 135 1.64 -9.51 12.72
N GLY A 136 2.75 -8.78 12.82
CA GLY A 136 4.10 -9.32 12.87
C GLY A 136 4.57 -9.93 11.54
N GLY A 137 4.00 -9.51 10.41
CA GLY A 137 4.32 -10.09 9.10
C GLY A 137 5.73 -9.74 8.64
N LEU A 138 6.25 -8.57 8.99
CA LEU A 138 7.64 -8.19 8.75
C LEU A 138 8.61 -9.13 9.47
N GLU A 139 8.42 -9.36 10.76
CA GLU A 139 9.27 -10.21 11.59
C GLU A 139 9.22 -11.67 11.12
N ARG A 140 8.02 -12.17 10.78
CA ARG A 140 7.83 -13.54 10.28
C ARG A 140 8.54 -13.81 8.95
N LEU A 141 8.65 -12.78 8.11
CA LEU A 141 9.34 -12.86 6.83
C LEU A 141 10.79 -12.39 6.90
N ALA A 142 11.27 -12.00 8.09
CA ALA A 142 12.57 -11.37 8.30
C ALA A 142 12.81 -10.19 7.34
N LEU A 143 11.77 -9.36 7.15
CA LEU A 143 11.79 -8.20 6.26
C LEU A 143 11.85 -6.90 7.07
N GLU A 144 12.56 -5.93 6.51
CA GLU A 144 12.53 -4.54 6.96
C GLU A 144 11.85 -3.64 5.92
N PRO A 145 11.28 -2.48 6.32
CA PRO A 145 10.78 -1.50 5.36
C PRO A 145 11.81 -1.09 4.30
N ALA A 146 13.11 -1.12 4.66
CA ALA A 146 14.22 -0.84 3.75
C ALA A 146 14.32 -1.84 2.59
N ASP A 147 13.86 -3.08 2.77
CA ASP A 147 13.89 -4.09 1.70
C ASP A 147 12.91 -3.74 0.58
N PHE A 148 11.75 -3.15 0.90
CA PHE A 148 10.83 -2.65 -0.12
C PHE A 148 11.43 -1.49 -0.92
N VAL A 149 12.20 -0.61 -0.28
CA VAL A 149 12.94 0.45 -0.99
C VAL A 149 13.97 -0.15 -1.96
N ARG A 150 14.64 -1.24 -1.57
CA ARG A 150 15.55 -1.98 -2.46
C ARG A 150 14.79 -2.61 -3.63
N VAL A 151 13.63 -3.24 -3.38
CA VAL A 151 12.77 -3.79 -4.45
C VAL A 151 12.40 -2.68 -5.43
N ILE A 152 11.96 -1.51 -4.96
CA ILE A 152 11.63 -0.36 -5.81
C ILE A 152 12.85 0.04 -6.67
N ALA A 153 14.01 0.20 -6.04
CA ALA A 153 15.23 0.61 -6.75
C ALA A 153 15.64 -0.39 -7.85
N TYR A 154 15.61 -1.70 -7.55
CA TYR A 154 15.91 -2.73 -8.54
C TYR A 154 14.83 -2.86 -9.62
N ALA A 155 13.55 -2.70 -9.26
CA ALA A 155 12.46 -2.70 -10.23
C ALA A 155 12.60 -1.55 -11.23
N VAL A 156 12.96 -0.35 -10.76
CA VAL A 156 13.27 0.79 -11.62
C VAL A 156 14.50 0.50 -12.49
N ALA A 157 15.60 0.05 -11.89
CA ALA A 157 16.84 -0.22 -12.63
C ALA A 157 16.65 -1.28 -13.74
N LEU A 158 15.96 -2.37 -13.44
CA LEU A 158 15.65 -3.43 -14.41
C LEU A 158 14.58 -3.01 -15.41
N GLY A 159 13.64 -2.16 -15.01
CA GLY A 159 12.50 -1.72 -15.82
C GLY A 159 12.81 -0.59 -16.81
N ILE A 160 13.83 0.24 -16.57
CA ILE A 160 14.16 1.40 -17.43
C ILE A 160 14.47 0.97 -18.87
N VAL A 161 15.30 -0.05 -19.07
CA VAL A 161 15.70 -0.51 -20.41
C VAL A 161 14.51 -1.02 -21.23
N PRO A 162 13.67 -1.95 -20.74
CA PRO A 162 12.51 -2.39 -21.48
C PRO A 162 11.45 -1.30 -21.66
N ALA A 163 11.28 -0.39 -20.69
CA ALA A 163 10.38 0.76 -20.84
C ALA A 163 10.86 1.71 -21.94
N ALA A 164 12.16 2.01 -22.00
CA ALA A 164 12.75 2.81 -23.05
C ALA A 164 12.61 2.13 -24.43
N ALA A 165 12.83 0.82 -24.50
CA ALA A 165 12.61 0.05 -25.72
C ALA A 165 11.15 0.14 -26.21
N PHE A 166 10.18 0.03 -25.29
CA PHE A 166 8.75 0.17 -25.60
C PHE A 166 8.38 1.57 -26.11
N LEU A 167 8.95 2.63 -25.52
CA LEU A 167 8.63 4.01 -25.88
C LEU A 167 9.32 4.48 -27.17
N LEU A 168 10.53 3.99 -27.44
CA LEU A 168 11.39 4.48 -28.53
C LEU A 168 11.29 3.63 -29.80
N VAL A 169 10.99 2.34 -29.64
CA VAL A 169 10.87 1.40 -30.75
C VAL A 169 9.41 0.98 -30.79
N ASP A 170 8.65 1.57 -31.71
CA ASP A 170 7.24 1.27 -31.98
C ASP A 170 7.14 -0.14 -32.61
N ALA A 171 7.49 -1.14 -31.81
CA ALA A 171 7.82 -2.46 -32.28
C ALA A 171 6.58 -3.35 -32.21
N ALA A 172 6.06 -3.74 -33.38
CA ALA A 172 4.87 -4.58 -33.51
C ALA A 172 4.92 -5.94 -32.77
N TRP A 173 6.10 -6.37 -32.30
CA TRP A 173 6.26 -7.60 -31.50
C TRP A 173 5.99 -7.41 -29.99
N LEU A 174 5.94 -6.16 -29.49
CA LEU A 174 5.58 -5.82 -28.11
C LEU A 174 4.06 -5.89 -27.92
N THR A 175 3.53 -7.11 -28.05
CA THR A 175 2.15 -7.41 -27.68
C THR A 175 1.97 -7.31 -26.17
N ALA A 176 0.72 -7.17 -25.72
CA ALA A 176 0.37 -7.18 -24.30
C ALA A 176 0.98 -8.37 -23.52
N GLY A 177 1.07 -9.54 -24.16
CA GLY A 177 1.67 -10.74 -23.56
C GLY A 177 3.19 -10.62 -23.34
N VAL A 178 3.91 -10.01 -24.28
CA VAL A 178 5.36 -9.77 -24.15
C VAL A 178 5.62 -8.72 -23.07
N GLY A 179 4.85 -7.63 -23.06
CA GLY A 179 4.93 -6.62 -21.99
C GLY A 179 4.68 -7.21 -20.60
N ALA A 180 3.67 -8.09 -20.48
CA ALA A 180 3.37 -8.77 -19.23
C ALA A 180 4.51 -9.71 -18.78
N ALA A 181 5.10 -10.46 -19.71
CA ALA A 181 6.24 -11.32 -19.42
C ALA A 181 7.45 -10.51 -18.93
N VAL A 182 7.78 -9.40 -19.62
CA VAL A 182 8.88 -8.52 -19.24
C VAL A 182 8.66 -7.91 -17.86
N ALA A 183 7.47 -7.36 -17.59
CA ALA A 183 7.15 -6.77 -16.29
C ALA A 183 7.19 -7.81 -15.15
N THR A 184 6.79 -9.06 -15.42
CA THR A 184 6.90 -10.19 -14.48
C THR A 184 8.37 -10.52 -14.20
N VAL A 185 9.21 -10.60 -15.23
CA VAL A 185 10.66 -10.84 -15.08
C VAL A 185 11.32 -9.71 -14.28
N VAL A 186 10.96 -8.46 -14.53
CA VAL A 186 11.42 -7.30 -13.75
C VAL A 186 11.02 -7.44 -12.28
N GLN A 187 9.78 -7.82 -11.98
CA GLN A 187 9.32 -8.03 -10.60
C GLN A 187 10.13 -9.14 -9.90
N ILE A 188 10.25 -10.30 -10.54
CA ILE A 188 10.97 -11.46 -9.98
C ILE A 188 12.42 -11.10 -9.73
N GLY A 189 13.09 -10.46 -10.71
CA GLY A 189 14.47 -10.02 -10.59
C GLY A 189 14.66 -8.99 -9.47
N ALA A 190 13.75 -8.03 -9.33
CA ALA A 190 13.81 -7.03 -8.27
C ALA A 190 13.67 -7.64 -6.87
N CYS A 191 12.71 -8.55 -6.69
CA CYS A 191 12.54 -9.31 -5.45
C CYS A 191 13.76 -10.17 -5.14
N TRP A 192 14.29 -10.88 -6.13
CA TRP A 192 15.48 -11.72 -5.96
C TRP A 192 16.68 -10.89 -5.49
N LEU A 193 16.97 -9.78 -6.17
CA LEU A 193 18.11 -8.90 -5.84
C LEU A 193 17.94 -8.16 -4.51
N ALA A 194 16.70 -7.86 -4.11
CA ALA A 194 16.41 -7.20 -2.84
C ALA A 194 16.56 -8.14 -1.64
N PHE A 195 16.12 -9.40 -1.78
CA PHE A 195 16.06 -10.34 -0.66
C PHE A 195 17.25 -11.31 -0.58
N THR A 196 18.16 -11.31 -1.56
CA THR A 196 19.38 -12.12 -1.46
C THR A 196 20.29 -11.56 -0.37
N PRO A 197 20.70 -12.37 0.64
CA PRO A 197 21.62 -11.94 1.68
C PRO A 197 22.94 -11.47 1.06
N ARG A 198 23.36 -10.24 1.37
CA ARG A 198 24.71 -9.79 1.01
C ARG A 198 25.68 -10.49 1.95
N THR A 199 26.28 -11.57 1.48
CA THR A 199 27.54 -12.04 2.04
C THR A 199 28.58 -10.98 1.72
N LEU A 200 28.92 -10.16 2.72
CA LEU A 200 30.12 -9.33 2.74
C LEU A 200 31.14 -10.03 3.63
#